data_AF-A0A950AEL7-F1
#
_entry.id   AF-A0A950AEL7-F1
#
_cell.length_a   1.000
_cell.length_b   1.000
_cell.length_c   1.000
_cell.angle_alpha   90.00
_cell.angle_beta   90.00
_cell.angle_gamma   90.00
#
_symmetry.space_group_name_H-M   'P 1'
#
loop_
_entity.id
_entity.type
_entity.pdbx_description
1 polymer ?
#
loop_
_entity_poly.entity_id
_entity_poly.type
_entity_poly.pdbx_seq_one_letter_code
_entity_poly.pdbx_strand_id
1 'polypeptide(L)'
;MSTTETKSVIDTSKMSAAQREALELTEAAREAAQAERGFAGGLFMGHFHLSKIHPFPAQSLEDKDRGDAFLERLETFLKQHVDADEIDRTGEIPQEVFDGLAKMGAFGIKISTEYGGLGLSQTNYCRAAMKLGSCCGNLT
;
A
#
# COMPACT_ATOMS: atom_id res chain seq x y z
N MET A 1 13.36 -13.22 -31.75
CA MET A 1 13.00 -11.82 -31.45
C MET A 1 12.18 -11.33 -32.61
N SER A 2 10.85 -11.31 -32.47
CA SER A 2 9.96 -10.77 -33.50
C SER A 2 9.38 -9.48 -32.92
N THR A 3 9.92 -8.34 -33.34
CA THR A 3 9.34 -7.03 -33.08
C THR A 3 8.05 -6.95 -33.89
N THR A 4 6.92 -7.19 -33.24
CA THR A 4 5.61 -6.88 -33.82
C THR A 4 5.51 -5.36 -33.87
N GLU A 5 5.79 -4.77 -35.04
CA GLU A 5 5.42 -3.38 -35.31
C GLU A 5 3.89 -3.27 -35.16
N THR A 6 3.43 -2.62 -34.10
CA THR A 6 2.04 -2.17 -33.99
C THR A 6 1.83 -1.12 -35.07
N LYS A 7 1.33 -1.56 -36.24
CA LYS A 7 0.95 -0.66 -37.32
C LYS A 7 -0.17 0.25 -36.82
N SER A 8 0.15 1.53 -36.58
CA SER A 8 -0.85 2.52 -36.17
C SER A 8 -2.03 2.50 -37.15
N VAL A 9 -3.24 2.33 -36.61
CA VAL A 9 -4.49 2.25 -37.37
C VAL A 9 -4.97 3.64 -37.82
N ILE A 10 -4.28 4.70 -37.40
CA ILE A 10 -4.63 6.10 -37.65
C ILE A 10 -3.97 6.57 -38.95
N ASP A 11 -4.76 7.04 -39.91
CA ASP A 11 -4.25 7.68 -41.12
C ASP A 11 -3.61 9.04 -40.77
N THR A 12 -2.28 9.09 -40.81
CA THR A 12 -1.51 10.31 -40.51
C THR A 12 -1.04 11.05 -41.77
N SER A 13 -1.56 10.70 -42.96
CA SER A 13 -1.11 11.26 -44.25
C SER A 13 -1.34 12.77 -44.39
N LYS A 14 -2.32 13.32 -43.65
CA LYS A 14 -2.69 14.75 -43.67
C LYS A 14 -2.10 15.55 -42.50
N MET A 15 -1.29 14.94 -41.64
CA MET A 15 -0.74 15.57 -40.44
C MET A 15 0.64 16.19 -40.73
N SER A 16 0.94 17.31 -40.06
CA SER A 16 2.31 17.86 -40.04
C SER A 16 3.26 16.95 -39.26
N ALA A 17 4.58 17.14 -39.45
CA ALA A 17 5.58 16.35 -38.74
C ALA A 17 5.43 16.45 -37.20
N ALA A 18 5.23 17.66 -36.68
CA ALA A 18 5.02 17.89 -35.25
C ALA A 18 3.72 17.26 -34.73
N GLN A 19 2.65 17.27 -35.53
CA GLN A 19 1.39 16.61 -35.16
C GLN A 19 1.56 15.08 -35.10
N ARG A 20 2.33 14.50 -36.03
CA ARG A 20 2.61 13.06 -36.05
C ARG A 20 3.45 12.65 -34.84
N GLU A 21 4.48 13.41 -34.52
CA GLU A 21 5.34 13.17 -33.35
C GLU A 21 4.55 13.26 -32.03
N ALA A 22 3.68 14.27 -31.89
CA ALA A 22 2.82 14.39 -30.71
C ALA A 22 1.82 13.24 -30.57
N LEU A 23 1.27 12.74 -31.69
CA LEU A 23 0.39 11.58 -31.69
C LEU A 23 1.14 10.30 -31.30
N GLU A 24 2.32 10.06 -31.88
CA GLU A 24 3.16 8.91 -31.55
C GLU A 24 3.57 8.90 -30.08
N LEU A 25 3.95 10.07 -29.52
CA LEU A 25 4.24 10.22 -28.10
C LEU A 25 3.02 9.87 -27.22
N THR A 26 1.83 10.33 -27.64
CA THR A 26 0.58 10.06 -26.93
C THR A 26 0.24 8.57 -26.98
N GLU A 27 0.39 7.92 -28.13
CA GLU A 27 0.13 6.49 -28.30
C GLU A 27 1.13 5.63 -27.53
N ALA A 28 2.42 5.98 -27.55
CA ALA A 28 3.44 5.29 -26.77
C ALA A 28 3.16 5.35 -25.26
N ALA A 29 2.72 6.51 -24.76
CA ALA A 29 2.29 6.66 -23.36
C ALA A 29 1.05 5.80 -23.03
N ARG A 30 0.09 5.70 -23.96
CA ARG A 30 -1.11 4.85 -23.81
C ARG A 30 -0.75 3.37 -23.76
N GLU A 31 0.15 2.91 -24.63
CA GLU A 31 0.62 1.52 -24.67
C GLU A 31 1.41 1.13 -23.41
N ALA A 32 2.31 2.01 -22.95
CA ALA A 32 3.03 1.81 -21.70
C ALA A 32 2.06 1.67 -20.51
N ALA A 33 1.06 2.54 -20.42
CA ALA A 33 0.02 2.46 -19.39
C ALA A 33 -0.84 1.19 -19.49
N GLN A 34 -0.98 0.62 -20.69
CA GLN A 34 -1.69 -0.66 -20.89
C GLN A 34 -0.85 -1.86 -20.43
N ALA A 35 0.46 -1.86 -20.66
CA ALA A 35 1.39 -2.89 -20.19
C ALA A 35 1.53 -2.90 -18.65
N GLU A 36 1.36 -1.75 -18.01
CA GLU A 36 1.42 -1.60 -16.55
C GLU A 36 0.14 -1.96 -15.80
N ARG A 37 -0.95 -2.34 -16.49
CA ARG A 37 -2.22 -2.62 -15.81
C ARG A 37 -2.08 -3.78 -14.81
N GLY A 38 -2.41 -3.49 -13.55
CA GLY A 38 -2.59 -4.51 -12.52
C GLY A 38 -3.77 -5.44 -12.84
N PHE A 39 -3.97 -6.49 -12.02
CA PHE A 39 -5.01 -7.50 -12.28
C PHE A 39 -6.39 -6.91 -12.55
N ALA A 40 -6.87 -6.01 -11.68
CA ALA A 40 -8.20 -5.38 -11.84
C ALA A 40 -8.31 -4.52 -13.10
N GLY A 41 -7.26 -3.74 -13.41
CA GLY A 41 -7.23 -2.89 -14.60
C GLY A 41 -7.18 -3.70 -15.91
N GLY A 42 -6.52 -4.85 -15.91
CA GLY A 42 -6.54 -5.80 -17.02
C GLY A 42 -7.91 -6.46 -17.16
N LEU A 43 -8.51 -6.90 -16.05
CA LEU A 43 -9.81 -7.56 -16.05
C LEU A 43 -10.90 -6.67 -16.66
N PHE A 44 -10.91 -5.38 -16.33
CA PHE A 44 -11.87 -4.41 -16.88
C PHE A 44 -11.75 -4.26 -18.41
N MET A 45 -10.57 -4.55 -18.98
CA MET A 45 -10.32 -4.52 -20.43
C MET A 45 -10.45 -5.90 -21.10
N GLY A 46 -10.93 -6.92 -20.38
CA GLY A 46 -11.06 -8.28 -20.90
C GLY A 46 -9.76 -9.10 -20.86
N HIS A 47 -8.73 -8.64 -20.15
CA HIS A 47 -7.47 -9.36 -19.98
C HIS A 47 -7.34 -9.99 -18.59
N PHE A 48 -7.39 -11.31 -18.50
CA PHE A 48 -7.26 -12.04 -17.24
C PHE A 48 -5.80 -12.35 -16.89
N HIS A 49 -5.13 -11.43 -16.21
CA HIS A 49 -3.73 -11.57 -15.80
C HIS A 49 -3.56 -12.22 -14.41
N LEU A 50 -3.94 -13.50 -14.26
CA LEU A 50 -3.91 -14.19 -12.96
C LEU A 50 -2.53 -14.17 -12.26
N SER A 51 -1.45 -14.21 -13.03
CA SER A 51 -0.07 -14.15 -12.51
C SER A 51 0.26 -12.88 -11.72
N LYS A 52 -0.56 -11.81 -11.84
CA LYS A 52 -0.40 -10.57 -11.07
C LYS A 52 -0.88 -10.67 -9.62
N ILE A 53 -1.67 -11.70 -9.29
CA ILE A 53 -2.24 -11.91 -7.94
C ILE A 53 -2.06 -13.33 -7.40
N HIS A 54 -1.61 -14.28 -8.23
CA HIS A 54 -1.40 -15.66 -7.86
C HIS A 54 0.03 -16.12 -8.20
N PRO A 55 0.71 -16.88 -7.30
CA PRO A 55 0.24 -17.25 -5.96
C PRO A 55 0.14 -16.04 -5.03
N PHE A 56 -0.64 -16.17 -3.95
CA PHE A 56 -0.76 -15.09 -2.98
C PHE A 56 0.62 -14.73 -2.42
N PRO A 57 0.99 -13.44 -2.35
CA PRO A 57 2.31 -13.05 -1.87
C PRO A 57 2.51 -13.49 -0.41
N ALA A 58 3.54 -14.28 -0.18
CA ALA A 58 3.90 -14.75 1.15
C ALA A 58 4.86 -13.75 1.84
N GLN A 59 4.62 -13.50 3.12
CA GLN A 59 5.54 -12.75 3.97
C GLN A 59 6.75 -13.63 4.31
N SER A 60 7.97 -13.06 4.30
CA SER A 60 9.16 -13.77 4.79
C SER A 60 9.08 -14.04 6.30
N LEU A 61 9.74 -15.09 6.79
CA LEU A 61 9.77 -15.41 8.22
C LEU A 61 10.39 -14.28 9.04
N GLU A 62 11.51 -13.73 8.58
CA GLU A 62 12.18 -12.60 9.25
C GLU A 62 11.27 -11.38 9.38
N ASP A 63 10.58 -11.00 8.30
CA ASP A 63 9.63 -9.88 8.35
C ASP A 63 8.44 -10.20 9.28
N LYS A 64 7.96 -11.44 9.29
CA LYS A 64 6.89 -11.88 10.20
C LYS A 64 7.32 -11.76 11.66
N ASP A 65 8.49 -12.29 12.01
CA ASP A 65 9.01 -12.32 13.38
C ASP A 65 9.22 -10.90 13.93
N ARG A 66 9.74 -9.97 13.10
CA ARG A 66 9.85 -8.55 13.46
C ARG A 66 8.48 -7.92 13.75
N GLY A 67 7.48 -8.27 12.96
CA GLY A 67 6.09 -7.83 13.17
C GLY A 67 5.48 -8.41 14.44
N ASP A 68 5.69 -9.71 14.69
CA ASP A 68 5.13 -10.43 15.84
C ASP A 68 5.63 -9.82 17.15
N ALA A 69 6.93 -9.53 17.26
CA ALA A 69 7.52 -8.87 18.43
C ALA A 69 6.93 -7.47 18.69
N PHE A 70 6.62 -6.69 17.65
CA PHE A 70 5.96 -5.40 17.81
C PHE A 70 4.50 -5.55 18.24
N LEU A 71 3.77 -6.46 17.61
CA LEU A 71 2.35 -6.71 17.88
C LEU A 71 2.10 -7.23 19.29
N GLU A 72 3.00 -8.03 19.86
CA GLU A 72 2.90 -8.51 21.23
C GLU A 72 2.99 -7.35 22.25
N ARG A 73 3.93 -6.42 22.03
CA ARG A 73 4.06 -5.22 22.86
C ARG A 73 2.84 -4.32 22.71
N LEU A 74 2.38 -4.11 21.49
CA LEU A 74 1.18 -3.32 21.20
C LEU A 74 -0.05 -3.92 21.86
N GLU A 75 -0.25 -5.24 21.75
CA GLU A 75 -1.35 -5.94 22.41
C GLU A 75 -1.35 -5.75 23.92
N THR A 76 -0.18 -5.92 24.54
CA THR A 76 -0.01 -5.78 25.98
C THR A 76 -0.36 -4.36 26.41
N PHE A 77 0.15 -3.36 25.68
CA PHE A 77 -0.13 -1.95 25.97
C PHE A 77 -1.63 -1.63 25.84
N LEU A 78 -2.27 -2.03 24.74
CA LEU A 78 -3.69 -1.78 24.51
C LEU A 78 -4.55 -2.37 25.64
N LYS A 79 -4.27 -3.61 26.06
CA LYS A 79 -5.01 -4.25 27.16
C LYS A 79 -4.83 -3.58 28.52
N GLN A 80 -3.68 -2.95 28.75
CA GLN A 80 -3.33 -2.39 30.05
C GLN A 80 -3.67 -0.92 30.20
N HIS A 81 -3.69 -0.17 29.10
CA HIS A 81 -3.71 1.30 29.13
C HIS A 81 -4.82 1.93 28.30
N VAL A 82 -5.59 1.16 27.52
CA VAL A 82 -6.66 1.72 26.69
C VAL A 82 -8.02 1.26 27.20
N ASP A 83 -8.84 2.24 27.58
CA ASP A 83 -10.28 2.08 27.80
C ASP A 83 -11.03 2.63 26.56
N ALA A 84 -11.55 1.74 25.73
CA ALA A 84 -12.28 2.12 24.51
C ALA A 84 -13.62 2.78 24.82
N ASP A 85 -14.31 2.35 25.89
CA ASP A 85 -15.61 2.90 26.28
C ASP A 85 -15.45 4.32 26.82
N GLU A 86 -14.33 4.61 27.52
CA GLU A 86 -13.99 5.97 27.92
C GLU A 86 -13.78 6.87 26.71
N ILE A 87 -12.98 6.43 25.73
CA ILE A 87 -12.69 7.20 24.51
C ILE A 87 -13.98 7.53 23.75
N ASP A 88 -14.87 6.55 23.59
CA ASP A 88 -16.15 6.77 22.89
C ASP A 88 -17.08 7.72 23.66
N ARG A 89 -17.10 7.62 24.99
CA ARG A 89 -17.93 8.47 25.85
C ARG A 89 -17.44 9.92 25.89
N THR A 90 -16.13 10.15 25.92
CA THR A 90 -15.53 11.48 26.02
C THR A 90 -15.29 12.12 24.66
N GLY A 91 -15.13 11.29 23.62
CA GLY A 91 -14.66 11.72 22.30
C GLY A 91 -13.17 12.05 22.25
N GLU A 92 -12.41 11.74 23.30
CA GLU A 92 -11.01 12.14 23.46
C GLU A 92 -10.13 10.93 23.78
N ILE A 93 -8.97 10.84 23.14
CA ILE A 93 -7.97 9.81 23.45
C ILE A 93 -7.09 10.34 24.61
N PRO A 94 -6.99 9.61 25.74
CA PRO A 94 -6.16 10.05 26.87
C PRO A 94 -4.70 10.30 26.48
N GLN A 95 -4.09 11.35 27.04
CA GLN A 95 -2.69 11.71 26.74
C GLN A 95 -1.71 10.57 27.04
N GLU A 96 -1.97 9.78 28.08
CA GLU A 96 -1.13 8.63 28.42
C GLU A 96 -1.12 7.55 27.33
N VAL A 97 -2.23 7.38 26.61
CA VAL A 97 -2.34 6.47 25.47
C VAL A 97 -1.48 6.98 24.32
N PHE A 98 -1.60 8.27 23.99
CA PHE A 98 -0.77 8.92 22.98
C PHE A 98 0.73 8.78 23.28
N ASP A 99 1.14 9.12 24.50
CA ASP A 99 2.53 9.07 24.92
C ASP A 99 3.07 7.63 24.90
N GLY A 100 2.27 6.65 25.31
CA GLY A 100 2.66 5.24 25.27
C GLY A 100 2.83 4.72 23.85
N LEU A 101 1.89 5.03 22.95
CA LEU A 101 1.98 4.70 21.52
C LEU A 101 3.20 5.37 20.87
N ALA A 102 3.49 6.62 21.22
CA ALA A 102 4.67 7.35 20.74
C ALA A 102 5.98 6.70 21.22
N LYS A 103 6.09 6.37 22.50
CA LYS A 103 7.26 5.68 23.07
C LYS A 103 7.52 4.32 22.42
N MET A 104 6.47 3.62 22.00
CA MET A 104 6.58 2.35 21.30
C MET A 104 6.96 2.49 19.81
N GLY A 105 6.89 3.71 19.26
CA GLY A 105 7.14 3.97 17.85
C GLY A 105 5.94 3.67 16.93
N ALA A 106 4.72 3.60 17.48
CA ALA A 106 3.51 3.28 16.71
C ALA A 106 3.21 4.32 15.60
N PHE A 107 3.61 5.58 15.79
CA PHE A 107 3.49 6.63 14.77
C PHE A 107 4.53 6.55 13.65
N GLY A 108 5.55 5.68 13.78
CA GLY A 108 6.67 5.54 12.86
C GLY A 108 6.87 4.12 12.33
N ILE A 109 5.82 3.29 12.31
CA ILE A 109 5.91 1.84 12.04
C ILE A 109 6.66 1.53 10.74
N LYS A 110 6.36 2.23 9.64
CA LYS A 110 6.98 1.98 8.33
C LYS A 110 8.22 2.83 8.05
N ILE A 111 8.49 3.84 8.87
CA ILE A 111 9.58 4.78 8.64
C ILE A 111 10.91 4.02 8.80
N SER A 112 11.87 4.26 7.91
CA SER A 112 13.20 3.63 7.98
C SER A 112 13.86 3.91 9.35
N THR A 113 14.63 2.94 9.84
CA THR A 113 15.31 3.05 11.13
C THR A 113 16.33 4.19 11.15
N GLU A 114 16.90 4.56 9.99
CA GLU A 114 17.83 5.70 9.86
C GLU A 114 17.17 7.05 10.19
N TYR A 115 15.84 7.13 10.09
CA TYR A 115 15.02 8.30 10.45
C TYR A 115 14.29 8.12 11.78
N GLY A 116 14.67 7.11 12.58
CA GLY A 116 14.07 6.84 13.89
C GLY A 116 12.74 6.07 13.86
N GLY A 117 12.37 5.48 12.72
CA GLY A 117 11.19 4.60 12.63
C GLY A 117 11.49 3.14 12.97
N LEU A 118 10.48 2.27 12.82
CA LEU A 118 10.61 0.83 13.11
C LEU A 118 11.03 0.01 11.87
N GLY A 119 10.93 0.59 10.67
CA GLY A 119 11.28 -0.05 9.40
C GLY A 119 10.48 -1.34 9.13
N LEU A 120 9.24 -1.44 9.62
CA LEU A 120 8.38 -2.60 9.40
C LEU A 120 7.71 -2.55 8.03
N SER A 121 7.43 -3.71 7.45
CA SER A 121 6.78 -3.82 6.14
C SER A 121 5.34 -3.28 6.14
N GLN A 122 4.82 -3.05 4.92
CA GLN A 122 3.39 -2.72 4.73
C GLN A 122 2.47 -3.78 5.33
N THR A 123 2.82 -5.06 5.23
CA THR A 123 2.04 -6.16 5.82
C THR A 123 1.96 -6.00 7.33
N ASN A 124 3.08 -5.75 8.00
CA ASN A 124 3.11 -5.56 9.44
C ASN A 124 2.41 -4.27 9.89
N TYR A 125 2.48 -3.19 9.09
CA TYR A 125 1.66 -2.00 9.32
C TYR A 125 0.17 -2.32 9.31
N CYS A 126 -0.30 -3.05 8.30
CA CYS A 126 -1.72 -3.47 8.25
C CYS A 126 -2.09 -4.34 9.44
N ARG A 127 -1.20 -5.24 9.88
CA ARG A 127 -1.41 -6.07 11.08
C ARG A 127 -1.53 -5.22 12.35
N ALA A 128 -0.72 -4.17 12.49
CA ALA A 128 -0.79 -3.24 13.60
C ALA A 128 -2.09 -2.41 13.58
N ALA A 129 -2.48 -1.89 12.41
CA ALA A 129 -3.74 -1.18 12.23
C ALA A 129 -4.95 -2.07 12.58
N MET A 130 -4.95 -3.33 12.13
CA MET A 130 -5.98 -4.30 12.53
C MET A 130 -6.01 -4.52 14.05
N LYS A 131 -4.84 -4.55 14.70
CA LYS A 131 -4.75 -4.71 16.15
C LYS A 131 -5.32 -3.51 16.90
N LEU A 132 -4.95 -2.28 16.50
CA LEU A 132 -5.50 -1.03 17.03
C LEU A 132 -7.03 -1.00 16.87
N GLY A 133 -7.52 -1.24 15.66
CA GLY A 133 -8.95 -1.22 15.34
C GLY A 133 -9.75 -2.30 16.04
N SER A 134 -9.14 -3.45 16.37
CA SER A 134 -9.78 -4.48 17.18
C SER A 134 -10.01 -4.08 18.65
N CYS A 135 -9.29 -3.05 19.12
CA CYS A 135 -9.43 -2.49 20.46
C CYS A 135 -10.34 -1.25 20.45
N CYS A 136 -10.03 -0.27 19.60
CA CYS A 136 -10.84 0.94 19.43
C CYS A 136 -10.62 1.52 18.03
N GLY A 137 -11.70 1.78 17.30
CA GLY A 137 -11.63 2.35 15.95
C GLY A 137 -11.07 3.78 15.89
N ASN A 138 -11.10 4.51 17.01
CA ASN A 138 -10.52 5.85 17.09
C ASN A 138 -8.97 5.84 17.15
N LEU A 139 -8.36 4.66 17.34
CA LEU A 139 -6.89 4.51 17.44
C LEU A 139 -6.21 4.09 16.13
N THR A 140 -6.97 3.85 15.05
CA THR A 140 -6.43 3.47 13.72
C THR A 140 -6.17 4.67 12.83
#